data_AF-A0A354NU96-F1
#
_entry.id   AF-A0A354NU96-F1
#
_cell.length_a   1.000
_cell.length_b   1.000
_cell.length_c   1.000
_cell.angle_alpha   90.00
_cell.angle_beta   90.00
_cell.angle_gamma   90.00
#
_symmetry.space_group_name_H-M   'P 1'
#
loop_
_entity.id
_entity.type
_entity.pdbx_description
1 polymer ?
#
loop_
_entity_poly.entity_id
_entity_poly.type
_entity_poly.pdbx_seq_one_letter_code
_entity_poly.pdbx_strand_id
1 'polypeptide(L)' 'FNPRWFAPKFDGSTLVMAQHTGGLLDAAGLAPVIEGLGGSTTVHESQDSSYLDGLILERWITAQFGFDEAIVPEHWQ' A
#
# COMPACT_ATOMS: atom_id res chain seq x y z
N PHE A 1 -4.39 -12.62 -14.50
CA PHE A 1 -3.35 -12.34 -13.49
C PHE A 1 -3.99 -12.52 -12.10
N ASN A 2 -3.36 -13.27 -11.18
CA ASN A 2 -3.91 -13.52 -9.84
C ASN A 2 -2.82 -13.25 -8.79
N PRO A 3 -2.91 -12.17 -8.00
CA PRO A 3 -1.87 -11.76 -7.05
C PRO A 3 -1.49 -12.83 -6.03
N ARG A 4 -2.44 -13.70 -5.65
CA ARG A 4 -2.22 -14.80 -4.69
C ARG A 4 -1.12 -15.78 -5.11
N TRP A 5 -0.89 -15.95 -6.41
CA TRP A 5 0.16 -16.86 -6.90
C TRP A 5 1.55 -16.23 -6.90
N PHE A 6 1.63 -14.91 -6.74
CA PHE A 6 2.88 -14.15 -6.78
C PHE A 6 3.28 -13.62 -5.42
N ALA A 7 2.32 -13.35 -4.53
CA ALA A 7 2.60 -12.86 -3.17
C ALA A 7 3.67 -13.69 -2.43
N PRO A 8 3.64 -15.05 -2.46
CA PRO A 8 4.68 -15.84 -1.78
C PRO A 8 6.08 -15.74 -2.37
N LYS A 9 6.21 -15.18 -3.58
CA LYS A 9 7.49 -15.02 -4.29
C LYS A 9 8.10 -13.64 -4.06
N PHE A 10 7.40 -12.75 -3.37
CA PHE A 10 7.87 -11.41 -3.08
C PHE A 10 8.15 -11.27 -1.58
N ASP A 11 9.39 -10.91 -1.24
CA ASP A 11 9.91 -10.78 0.12
C ASP A 11 10.29 -9.34 0.49
N GLY A 12 10.07 -8.38 -0.42
CA GLY A 12 10.32 -6.97 -0.17
C GLY A 12 9.26 -6.31 0.72
N SER A 13 9.60 -5.14 1.27
CA SER A 13 8.61 -4.26 1.92
C SER A 13 7.48 -3.94 0.94
N THR A 14 6.24 -4.09 1.39
CA THR A 14 5.04 -3.89 0.58
C THR A 14 4.07 -2.95 1.28
N LEU A 15 3.52 -1.99 0.54
CA LEU A 15 2.32 -1.24 0.92
C LEU A 15 1.12 -1.79 0.16
N VAL A 16 0.07 -2.18 0.88
CA VAL A 16 -1.22 -2.58 0.33
C VAL A 16 -2.23 -1.47 0.64
N MET A 17 -2.74 -0.83 -0.42
CA MET A 17 -3.87 0.10 -0.34
C MET A 17 -5.17 -0.70 -0.46
N ALA A 18 -5.83 -0.95 0.67
CA ALA A 18 -7.13 -1.62 0.72
C ALA A 18 -8.25 -0.62 0.50
N GLN A 19 -9.40 -1.06 -0.01
CA GLN A 19 -10.60 -0.22 -0.02
C GLN A 19 -11.11 0.07 1.40
N HIS A 20 -12.06 0.99 1.50
CA HIS A 20 -12.82 1.21 2.72
C HIS A 20 -13.38 -0.09 3.29
N THR A 21 -13.51 -0.16 4.62
CA THR A 21 -14.05 -1.33 5.32
C THR A 21 -15.43 -1.71 4.79
N GLY A 22 -15.64 -3.01 4.51
CA GLY A 22 -16.87 -3.54 3.91
C GLY A 22 -16.89 -3.51 2.38
N GLY A 23 -15.89 -2.90 1.73
CA GLY A 23 -15.65 -3.02 0.29
C GLY A 23 -15.15 -4.42 -0.09
N LEU A 24 -15.30 -4.80 -1.36
CA LEU A 24 -14.87 -6.11 -1.86
C LEU A 24 -13.36 -6.35 -1.68
N LEU A 25 -12.58 -5.28 -1.80
CA LEU A 25 -11.12 -5.27 -1.67
C LEU A 25 -10.66 -4.55 -0.41
N ASP A 26 -11.47 -4.60 0.65
CA ASP A 26 -11.01 -4.17 1.97
C ASP A 26 -9.91 -5.10 2.51
N ALA A 27 -9.39 -4.79 3.70
CA ALA A 27 -8.31 -5.58 4.29
C ALA A 27 -8.68 -7.07 4.47
N ALA A 28 -9.94 -7.37 4.77
CA ALA A 28 -10.41 -8.73 4.93
C ALA A 28 -10.53 -9.46 3.58
N GLY A 29 -11.05 -8.80 2.55
CA GLY A 29 -11.11 -9.32 1.19
C GLY A 29 -9.73 -9.57 0.58
N LEU A 30 -8.73 -8.75 0.96
CA LEU A 30 -7.33 -8.89 0.53
C LEU A 30 -6.49 -9.83 1.41
N ALA A 31 -7.02 -10.34 2.52
CA ALA A 31 -6.28 -11.18 3.46
C ALA A 31 -5.50 -12.33 2.79
N PRO A 32 -6.05 -13.09 1.82
CA PRO A 32 -5.30 -14.17 1.17
C PRO A 32 -4.07 -13.71 0.38
N VAL A 33 -4.01 -12.44 -0.02
CA VAL A 33 -2.84 -11.84 -0.68
C VAL A 33 -1.89 -11.29 0.37
N ILE A 34 -2.41 -10.55 1.36
CA ILE A 34 -1.62 -9.93 2.44
C ILE A 34 -0.86 -11.00 3.23
N GLU A 35 -1.54 -12.07 3.65
CA GLU A 35 -0.95 -13.19 4.39
C GLU A 35 0.04 -14.00 3.54
N GLY A 36 -0.09 -13.92 2.21
CA GLY A 36 0.79 -14.60 1.28
C GLY A 36 2.10 -13.86 1.00
N LEU A 37 2.22 -12.58 1.34
CA LEU A 37 3.45 -11.80 1.11
C LEU A 37 4.57 -12.28 2.05
N GLY A 38 5.75 -12.54 1.50
CA GLY A 38 6.90 -13.02 2.27
C GLY A 38 7.65 -11.93 3.04
N GLY A 39 7.37 -10.66 2.75
CA GLY A 39 8.06 -9.49 3.30
C GLY A 39 7.25 -8.70 4.33
N SER A 40 7.86 -7.63 4.84
CA SER A 40 7.15 -6.67 5.71
C SER A 40 6.00 -6.02 4.94
N THR A 41 4.79 -6.08 5.49
CA THR A 41 3.60 -5.55 4.82
C THR A 41 2.95 -4.47 5.68
N THR A 42 2.79 -3.29 5.10
CA THR A 42 1.94 -2.21 5.62
C THR A 42 0.61 -2.25 4.89
N VAL A 43 -0.50 -2.23 5.62
CA VAL A 43 -1.84 -2.15 5.04
C VAL A 43 -2.45 -0.81 5.41
N HIS A 44 -2.95 -0.08 4.42
CA HIS A 44 -3.63 1.19 4.60
C HIS A 44 -5.01 1.14 3.95
N GLU A 45 -6.03 1.58 4.69
CA GLU A 45 -7.37 1.77 4.14
C GLU A 45 -7.42 3.07 3.34
N SER A 46 -7.78 2.97 2.07
CA SER A 46 -7.95 4.11 1.16
C SER A 46 -9.02 5.05 1.67
N GLN A 47 -8.75 6.35 1.50
CA GLN A 47 -9.69 7.43 1.80
C GLN A 47 -10.55 7.80 0.59
N ASP A 48 -10.56 6.96 -0.46
CA ASP A 48 -11.21 7.20 -1.75
C ASP A 48 -10.88 8.59 -2.34
N SER A 49 -9.64 9.04 -2.13
CA SER A 49 -9.16 10.35 -2.52
C SER A 49 -7.78 10.22 -3.12
N SER A 50 -7.68 10.46 -4.42
CA SER A 50 -6.41 10.38 -5.16
C SER A 50 -5.31 11.25 -4.56
N TYR A 51 -5.68 12.37 -3.93
CA TYR A 51 -4.72 13.26 -3.26
C TYR A 51 -4.23 12.66 -1.94
N LEU A 52 -5.15 12.28 -1.04
CA LEU A 52 -4.77 11.78 0.29
C LEU A 52 -4.06 10.43 0.20
N ASP A 53 -4.57 9.53 -0.63
CA ASP A 53 -3.94 8.23 -0.88
C ASP A 53 -2.59 8.39 -1.58
N GLY A 54 -2.48 9.36 -2.49
CA GLY A 54 -1.22 9.74 -3.11
C GLY A 54 -0.18 10.20 -2.10
N LEU A 55 -0.56 11.05 -1.13
CA LEU A 55 0.35 11.47 -0.05
C LEU A 55 0.80 10.30 0.83
N ILE A 56 -0.07 9.34 1.11
CA ILE A 56 0.29 8.13 1.87
C ILE A 56 1.29 7.28 1.09
N LEU A 57 1.06 7.05 -0.21
CA LEU A 57 1.98 6.33 -1.08
C LEU A 57 3.36 7.01 -1.10
N GLU A 58 3.41 8.32 -1.34
CA GLU A 58 4.68 9.05 -1.40
C GLU A 58 5.43 9.01 -0.07
N ARG A 59 4.74 9.24 1.06
CA ARG A 59 5.36 9.13 2.40
C ARG A 59 5.93 7.75 2.65
N TRP A 60 5.19 6.70 2.28
CA TRP A 60 5.65 5.33 2.49
C TRP A 60 6.87 4.99 1.65
N ILE A 61 6.85 5.32 0.35
CA ILE A 61 7.98 5.11 -0.57
C ILE A 61 9.21 5.86 -0.05
N THR A 62 9.04 7.14 0.26
CA THR A 62 10.13 8.02 0.69
C THR A 62 10.78 7.52 1.98
N ALA A 63 9.97 7.00 2.92
CA ALA A 63 10.47 6.34 4.12
C ALA A 63 11.26 5.05 3.83
N GLN A 64 10.90 4.26 2.81
CA GLN A 64 11.69 3.07 2.44
C GLN A 64 13.11 3.42 1.97
N PHE A 65 13.30 4.62 1.42
CA PHE A 65 14.60 5.11 0.96
C PHE A 65 15.35 5.95 2.00
N GLY A 66 14.80 6.11 3.22
CA GLY A 66 15.46 6.81 4.33
C GLY A 66 15.44 8.34 4.24
N PHE A 67 14.48 8.91 3.50
CA PHE A 67 14.25 10.34 3.46
C PHE A 67 13.24 10.76 4.54
N ASP A 68 13.43 11.95 5.12
CA ASP A 68 12.60 12.46 6.21
C ASP A 68 11.28 13.11 5.74
N GLU A 69 11.24 13.62 4.50
CA GLU A 69 10.07 14.31 3.94
C GLU A 69 9.64 13.70 2.61
N ALA A 70 8.34 13.56 2.40
CA ALA A 70 7.77 13.03 1.17
C ALA A 70 8.11 13.90 -0.04
N ILE A 71 8.55 13.26 -1.13
CA ILE A 71 8.86 13.94 -2.39
C ILE A 71 7.57 14.09 -3.20
N VAL A 72 6.84 15.17 -2.95
CA VAL A 72 5.58 15.48 -3.66
C VAL A 72 5.80 16.57 -4.71
N PRO A 73 5.02 16.61 -5.81
CA PRO A 73 5.07 17.73 -6.76
C PRO A 73 4.79 19.07 -6.09
N GLU A 74 5.43 20.17 -6.54
CA GLU A 74 5.25 21.52 -5.95
C GLU A 74 3.78 21.95 -5.84
N HIS A 75 2.95 21.57 -6.82
CA HIS A 75 1.53 21.93 -6.83
C HIS A 75 0.66 21.14 -5.84
N TRP A 76 1.25 20.19 -5.08
CA TRP A 76 0.61 19.40 -4.02
C TRP A 76 1.09 19.75 -2.61
N GLN A 77 2.14 20.58 -2.52
CA GLN A 77 2.66 21.10 -1.24
C GLN A 77 1.67 22.06 -0.57
#